data_AF-A0A1Y0BWN5-F1
#
_entry.id   AF-A0A1Y0BWN5-F1
#
_cell.length_a   1.000
_cell.length_b   1.000
_cell.length_c   1.000
_cell.angle_alpha   90.00
_cell.angle_beta   90.00
_cell.angle_gamma   90.00
#
_symmetry.space_group_name_H-M   'P 1'
#
loop_
_entity.id
_entity.type
_entity.pdbx_description
1 polymer ?
#
loop_
_entity_poly.entity_id
_entity_poly.type
_entity_poly.pdbx_seq_one_letter_code
_entity_poly.pdbx_strand_id
1 'polypeptide(L)'
;MKSFGARRFWETGVDLFLRSLSKLNVRYVPVALSSSRGQNGDTEDRLGAYLATVRHLGAAAPVIAWRQGQYGLAAVAAGAVGYQTGPGIDERCDFAQHSRTRRPKPPSEKKNEPKMPRHIYLGRFGRSVSGRAANALLGNGQLQGTITCTDPICCPDGASSMTTNWRQHAVRSRARELDELSQMPDASWRLNHVARLAERAADAARSANEVLAKSNIKERLPEASFRSLTIVTDAIREQSNRRAG
;
A
#
# COMPACT_ATOMS: atom_id res chain seq x y z
N MET A 1 13.83 -22.92 -3.61
CA MET A 1 13.35 -21.66 -4.21
C MET A 1 12.06 -21.28 -3.51
N LYS A 2 11.94 -20.07 -2.93
CA LYS A 2 10.73 -19.68 -2.18
C LYS A 2 9.54 -19.55 -3.15
N SER A 3 8.63 -20.52 -3.12
CA SER A 3 7.33 -20.40 -3.77
C SER A 3 6.38 -19.70 -2.81
N PHE A 4 5.81 -18.58 -3.22
CA PHE A 4 4.85 -17.88 -2.38
C PHE A 4 3.41 -18.28 -2.70
N GLY A 5 2.62 -18.48 -1.64
CA GLY A 5 1.21 -18.86 -1.73
C GLY A 5 0.99 -20.35 -1.96
N ALA A 6 -0.21 -20.81 -1.63
CA ALA A 6 -0.62 -22.19 -1.84
C ALA A 6 -1.05 -22.41 -3.30
N ARG A 7 -0.11 -22.31 -4.25
CA ARG A 7 -0.34 -22.50 -5.70
C ARG A 7 -1.12 -23.78 -6.02
N ARG A 8 -0.92 -24.83 -5.22
CA ARG A 8 -1.67 -26.10 -5.30
C ARG A 8 -3.20 -25.96 -5.22
N PHE A 9 -3.71 -24.84 -4.71
CA PHE A 9 -5.14 -24.56 -4.61
C PHE A 9 -5.62 -23.48 -5.58
N TRP A 10 -4.76 -23.01 -6.50
CA TRP A 10 -5.17 -21.98 -7.47
C TRP A 10 -6.22 -22.52 -8.42
N GLU A 11 -6.06 -23.74 -8.93
CA GLU A 11 -7.00 -24.34 -9.86
C GLU A 11 -8.42 -24.46 -9.27
N THR A 12 -8.52 -24.89 -8.01
CA THR A 12 -9.78 -25.12 -7.31
C THR A 12 -10.36 -23.87 -6.64
N GLY A 13 -9.57 -22.81 -6.46
CA GLY A 13 -9.99 -21.57 -5.83
C GLY A 13 -9.99 -20.39 -6.79
N VAL A 14 -8.80 -19.92 -7.17
CA VAL A 14 -8.59 -18.70 -7.95
C VAL A 14 -9.10 -18.85 -9.40
N ASP A 15 -8.74 -19.94 -10.06
CA ASP A 15 -9.11 -20.18 -11.46
C ASP A 15 -10.58 -20.53 -11.59
N LEU A 16 -11.12 -21.28 -10.63
CA LEU A 16 -12.56 -21.53 -10.55
C LEU A 16 -13.34 -20.21 -10.38
N PHE A 17 -12.86 -19.31 -9.53
CA PHE A 17 -13.45 -17.99 -9.37
C PHE A 17 -13.38 -17.18 -10.67
N LEU A 18 -12.24 -17.12 -11.35
CA LEU A 18 -12.10 -16.45 -12.65
C LEU A 18 -13.06 -17.02 -13.70
N ARG A 19 -13.18 -18.34 -13.81
CA ARG A 19 -14.14 -19.00 -14.70
C ARG A 19 -15.57 -18.59 -14.38
N SER A 20 -15.92 -18.45 -13.10
CA SER A 20 -17.25 -17.97 -12.70
C SER A 20 -17.50 -16.52 -13.09
N LEU A 21 -16.46 -15.67 -13.04
CA LEU A 21 -16.55 -14.25 -13.41
C LEU A 21 -16.68 -14.03 -14.92
N SER A 22 -16.19 -14.95 -15.75
CA SER A 22 -16.32 -14.86 -17.22
C SER A 22 -17.78 -14.70 -17.67
N LYS A 23 -18.73 -15.19 -16.87
CA LYS A 23 -20.17 -15.09 -17.12
C LYS A 23 -20.79 -13.74 -16.71
N LEU A 24 -20.06 -12.90 -15.99
CA LEU A 24 -20.60 -11.70 -15.30
C LEU A 24 -20.15 -10.36 -15.91
N ASN A 25 -19.52 -10.34 -17.10
CA ASN A 25 -19.00 -9.13 -17.78
C ASN A 25 -18.32 -8.12 -16.83
N VAL A 26 -17.46 -8.64 -15.95
CA VAL A 26 -16.79 -7.82 -14.94
C VAL A 26 -15.59 -7.13 -15.57
N ARG A 27 -15.56 -5.79 -15.52
CA ARG A 27 -14.47 -4.99 -16.09
C ARG A 27 -13.15 -5.08 -15.30
N TYR A 28 -13.24 -5.22 -13.98
CA TYR A 28 -12.07 -5.29 -13.09
C TYR A 28 -12.28 -6.30 -11.96
N VAL A 29 -11.25 -7.07 -11.64
CA VAL A 29 -11.25 -7.99 -10.50
C VAL A 29 -10.58 -7.31 -9.30
N PRO A 30 -11.32 -6.93 -8.24
CA PRO A 30 -10.72 -6.35 -7.05
C PRO A 30 -10.03 -7.43 -6.21
N VAL A 31 -8.78 -7.19 -5.83
CA VAL A 31 -7.97 -8.11 -5.01
C VAL A 31 -7.38 -7.36 -3.84
N ALA A 32 -7.55 -7.88 -2.62
CA ALA A 32 -7.08 -7.23 -1.41
C ALA A 32 -6.31 -8.19 -0.50
N LEU A 33 -5.22 -7.69 0.08
CA LEU A 33 -4.60 -8.29 1.25
C LEU A 33 -5.31 -7.77 2.51
N SER A 34 -5.95 -8.66 3.25
CA SER A 34 -6.66 -8.27 4.46
C SER A 34 -5.71 -8.02 5.63
N SER A 35 -5.72 -6.82 6.22
CA SER A 35 -4.91 -6.47 7.40
C SER A 35 -5.42 -7.07 8.72
N SER A 36 -6.57 -7.73 8.71
CA SER A 36 -7.16 -8.37 9.90
C SER A 36 -6.25 -9.41 10.58
N ARG A 37 -5.30 -9.98 9.84
CA ARG A 37 -4.30 -10.94 10.33
C ARG A 37 -2.87 -10.34 10.45
N GLY A 38 -2.73 -9.02 10.29
CA GLY A 38 -1.44 -8.32 10.19
C GLY A 38 -1.52 -6.87 10.65
N GLN A 39 -2.09 -6.63 11.85
CA GLN A 39 -2.31 -5.27 12.35
C GLN A 39 -1.01 -4.44 12.39
N ASN A 40 0.09 -5.07 12.80
CA ASN A 40 1.42 -4.43 12.91
C ASN A 40 2.29 -4.59 11.65
N GLY A 41 1.73 -5.13 10.57
CA GLY A 41 2.47 -5.43 9.34
C GLY A 41 2.14 -6.81 8.79
N ASP A 42 2.56 -7.05 7.55
CA ASP A 42 2.48 -8.33 6.86
C ASP A 42 3.88 -8.97 6.70
N THR A 43 3.88 -10.29 6.58
CA THR A 43 5.07 -11.14 6.44
C THR A 43 5.39 -11.42 4.97
N GLU A 44 6.59 -11.93 4.70
CA GLU A 44 7.00 -12.41 3.37
C GLU A 44 5.97 -13.35 2.74
N ASP A 45 5.49 -14.36 3.49
CA ASP A 45 4.54 -15.33 2.96
C ASP A 45 3.22 -14.70 2.54
N ARG A 46 2.72 -13.75 3.34
CA ARG A 46 1.45 -13.06 3.07
C ARG A 46 1.58 -12.12 1.88
N LEU A 47 2.65 -11.32 1.85
CA LEU A 47 2.93 -10.40 0.75
C LEU A 47 3.22 -11.15 -0.55
N GLY A 48 4.02 -12.21 -0.46
CA GLY A 48 4.32 -13.06 -1.60
C GLY A 48 3.08 -13.76 -2.14
N ALA A 49 2.24 -14.33 -1.27
CA ALA A 49 0.97 -14.93 -1.69
C ALA A 49 0.08 -13.89 -2.38
N TYR A 50 -0.02 -12.69 -1.80
CA TYR A 50 -0.80 -11.59 -2.38
C TYR A 50 -0.28 -11.17 -3.76
N LEU A 51 0.99 -10.81 -3.90
CA LEU A 51 1.57 -10.35 -5.16
C LEU A 51 1.61 -11.44 -6.22
N ALA A 52 1.86 -12.70 -5.84
CA ALA A 52 1.75 -13.84 -6.76
C ALA A 52 0.32 -14.04 -7.26
N THR A 53 -0.68 -13.87 -6.38
CA THR A 53 -2.10 -13.94 -6.76
C THR A 53 -2.48 -12.79 -7.69
N VAL A 54 -2.04 -11.55 -7.40
CA VAL A 54 -2.25 -10.39 -8.28
C VAL A 54 -1.66 -10.64 -9.66
N ARG A 55 -0.42 -11.14 -9.74
CA ARG A 55 0.23 -11.46 -11.01
C ARG A 55 -0.53 -12.52 -11.80
N HIS A 56 -0.96 -13.59 -11.13
CA HIS A 56 -1.70 -14.67 -11.76
C HIS A 56 -3.05 -14.21 -12.31
N LEU A 57 -3.82 -13.49 -11.49
CA LEU A 57 -5.10 -12.91 -11.90
C LEU A 57 -4.92 -11.88 -13.01
N GLY A 58 -3.88 -11.03 -12.92
CA GLY A 58 -3.56 -9.98 -13.89
C GLY A 58 -3.23 -10.51 -15.29
N ALA A 59 -2.74 -11.74 -15.40
CA ALA A 59 -2.54 -12.42 -16.67
C ALA A 59 -3.84 -12.84 -17.36
N ALA A 60 -4.94 -12.95 -16.61
CA ALA A 60 -6.24 -13.43 -17.11
C ALA A 60 -7.30 -12.32 -17.18
N ALA A 61 -7.24 -11.31 -16.31
CA ALA A 61 -8.20 -10.22 -16.24
C ALA A 61 -7.58 -8.94 -15.65
N PRO A 62 -8.11 -7.75 -15.96
CA PRO A 62 -7.67 -6.50 -15.33
C PRO A 62 -7.89 -6.52 -13.81
N VAL A 63 -6.81 -6.45 -13.02
CA VAL A 63 -6.87 -6.48 -11.55
C VAL A 63 -6.73 -5.08 -10.96
N ILE A 64 -7.59 -4.75 -10.00
CA ILE A 64 -7.42 -3.57 -9.13
C ILE A 64 -7.04 -4.03 -7.73
N ALA A 65 -5.92 -3.53 -7.22
CA ALA A 65 -5.53 -3.75 -5.83
C ALA A 65 -6.42 -2.92 -4.90
N TRP A 66 -7.39 -3.55 -4.25
CA TRP A 66 -8.45 -2.87 -3.52
C TRP A 66 -8.07 -2.57 -2.07
N ARG A 67 -8.18 -1.29 -1.66
CA ARG A 67 -7.76 -0.76 -0.35
C ARG A 67 -6.33 -1.16 0.02
N GLN A 68 -5.41 -0.94 -0.92
CA GLN A 68 -3.99 -1.26 -0.78
C GLN A 68 -3.14 -0.01 -0.94
N GLY A 69 -3.21 0.91 0.03
CA GLY A 69 -2.39 2.11 0.00
C GLY A 69 -0.90 1.80 0.13
N GLN A 70 -0.49 1.01 1.13
CA GLN A 70 0.92 0.68 1.38
C GLN A 70 1.54 -0.24 0.32
N TYR A 71 0.75 -1.17 -0.22
CA TYR A 71 1.22 -2.20 -1.16
C TYR A 71 0.76 -1.98 -2.59
N GLY A 72 0.09 -0.85 -2.86
CA GLY A 72 -0.54 -0.56 -4.15
C GLY A 72 0.46 -0.51 -5.31
N LEU A 73 1.57 0.21 -5.15
CA LEU A 73 2.65 0.25 -6.14
C LEU A 73 3.24 -1.14 -6.40
N ALA A 74 3.43 -1.94 -5.35
CA ALA A 74 3.92 -3.31 -5.50
C ALA A 74 2.94 -4.21 -6.26
N ALA A 75 1.63 -4.04 -6.02
CA ALA A 75 0.61 -4.77 -6.75
C ALA A 75 0.57 -4.36 -8.22
N VAL A 76 0.72 -3.07 -8.54
CA VAL A 76 0.82 -2.59 -9.93
C VAL A 76 2.08 -3.13 -10.61
N ALA A 77 3.23 -3.06 -9.93
CA ALA A 77 4.47 -3.66 -10.43
C ALA A 77 4.34 -5.18 -10.68
N ALA A 78 3.53 -5.88 -9.89
CA ALA A 78 3.26 -7.31 -10.04
C ALA A 78 2.23 -7.66 -11.13
N GLY A 79 1.47 -6.70 -11.65
CA GLY A 79 0.51 -6.91 -12.74
C GLY A 79 -0.91 -6.37 -12.53
N ALA A 80 -1.19 -5.65 -11.43
CA ALA A 80 -2.44 -4.91 -11.31
C ALA A 80 -2.45 -3.70 -12.27
N VAL A 81 -3.61 -3.35 -12.81
CA VAL A 81 -3.77 -2.16 -13.67
C VAL A 81 -3.85 -0.86 -12.85
N GLY A 82 -4.02 -0.98 -11.54
CA GLY A 82 -4.09 0.14 -10.60
C GLY A 82 -4.40 -0.34 -9.19
N TYR A 83 -4.47 0.60 -8.25
CA TYR A 83 -4.90 0.32 -6.89
C TYR A 83 -5.88 1.38 -6.40
N GLN A 84 -6.77 0.97 -5.49
CA GLN A 84 -7.70 1.84 -4.81
C GLN A 84 -7.24 2.06 -3.37
N THR A 85 -7.36 3.31 -2.92
CA THR A 85 -7.10 3.73 -1.55
C THR A 85 -8.01 4.91 -1.23
N GLY A 86 -8.39 5.09 0.03
CA GLY A 86 -8.95 6.38 0.44
C GLY A 86 -7.84 7.44 0.56
N PRO A 87 -8.19 8.74 0.54
CA PRO A 87 -7.23 9.81 0.74
C PRO A 87 -6.87 9.83 2.22
N GLY A 88 -5.79 9.15 2.61
CA GLY A 88 -5.29 9.09 3.98
C GLY A 88 -6.04 8.17 4.93
N ILE A 89 -7.30 7.87 4.65
CA ILE A 89 -8.11 6.88 5.35
C ILE A 89 -8.31 5.66 4.46
N ASP A 90 -8.71 4.54 5.06
CA ASP A 90 -9.12 3.36 4.28
C ASP A 90 -8.04 2.82 3.32
N GLU A 91 -6.78 2.95 3.74
CA GLU A 91 -5.61 2.55 2.96
C GLU A 91 -5.24 1.07 3.17
N ARG A 92 -5.93 0.37 4.08
CA ARG A 92 -5.75 -1.06 4.33
C ARG A 92 -7.11 -1.72 4.38
N CYS A 93 -7.25 -2.84 3.69
CA CYS A 93 -8.45 -3.66 3.77
C CYS A 93 -8.52 -4.41 5.10
N ASP A 94 -9.22 -3.90 6.12
CA ASP A 94 -9.60 -4.72 7.28
C ASP A 94 -10.98 -5.34 7.03
N PHE A 95 -11.01 -6.57 6.53
CA PHE A 95 -12.27 -7.24 6.21
C PHE A 95 -13.14 -7.49 7.45
N ALA A 96 -12.52 -7.76 8.61
CA ALA A 96 -13.26 -8.02 9.85
C ALA A 96 -13.95 -6.73 10.34
N GLN A 97 -13.22 -5.61 10.31
CA GLN A 97 -13.81 -4.31 10.62
C GLN A 97 -14.89 -3.92 9.61
N HIS A 98 -14.63 -4.10 8.31
CA HIS A 98 -15.57 -3.75 7.24
C HIS A 98 -16.89 -4.53 7.36
N SER A 99 -16.82 -5.83 7.66
CA SER A 99 -17.99 -6.67 7.92
C SER A 99 -18.77 -6.18 9.15
N ARG A 100 -18.09 -5.80 10.23
CA ARG A 100 -18.74 -5.23 11.44
C ARG A 100 -19.42 -3.90 11.17
N THR A 101 -18.84 -3.03 10.35
CA THR A 101 -19.40 -1.71 10.04
C THR A 101 -20.65 -1.74 9.17
N ARG A 102 -20.91 -2.84 8.46
CA ARG A 102 -22.13 -3.03 7.66
C ARG A 102 -23.34 -3.48 8.48
N ARG A 103 -23.17 -3.75 9.77
CA ARG A 103 -24.29 -4.07 10.66
C ARG A 103 -25.08 -2.79 10.97
N PRO A 104 -26.43 -2.82 10.95
CA PRO A 104 -27.24 -1.70 11.40
C PRO A 104 -26.79 -1.25 12.79
N LYS A 105 -26.44 0.03 12.92
CA LYS A 105 -26.10 0.61 14.21
C LYS A 105 -27.37 1.20 14.82
N PRO A 106 -27.61 1.05 16.14
CA PRO A 106 -28.67 1.79 16.80
C PRO A 106 -28.46 3.30 16.58
N PRO A 107 -29.54 4.09 16.47
CA PRO A 107 -29.44 5.52 16.27
C PRO A 107 -28.57 6.14 17.37
N SER A 108 -27.49 6.81 16.99
CA SER A 108 -26.60 7.44 17.98
C SER A 108 -27.22 8.76 18.44
N GLU A 109 -27.42 8.92 19.75
CA GLU A 109 -27.99 10.12 20.38
C GLU A 109 -27.10 11.38 20.25
N LYS A 110 -25.85 11.24 19.80
CA LYS A 110 -24.90 12.36 19.72
C LYS A 110 -24.83 12.93 18.30
N LYS A 111 -25.43 14.10 18.10
CA LYS A 111 -25.32 14.97 16.89
C LYS A 111 -23.95 15.64 16.72
N ASN A 112 -22.86 14.99 17.13
CA ASN A 112 -21.55 15.54 16.80
C ASN A 112 -21.19 15.07 15.39
N GLU A 113 -21.18 16.00 14.43
CA GLU A 113 -20.61 15.74 13.12
C GLU A 113 -19.21 15.12 13.30
N PRO A 114 -18.97 13.90 12.79
CA PRO A 114 -17.67 13.28 12.93
C PRO A 114 -16.65 14.07 12.11
N LYS A 115 -15.87 14.93 12.79
CA LYS A 115 -14.68 15.54 12.18
C LYS A 115 -13.75 14.42 11.74
N MET A 116 -13.59 14.26 10.43
CA MET A 116 -12.71 13.23 9.89
C MET A 116 -11.27 13.45 10.40
N PRO A 117 -10.62 12.40 10.93
CA PRO A 117 -9.23 12.50 11.36
C PRO A 117 -8.33 12.85 10.16
N ARG A 118 -7.37 13.76 10.37
CA ARG A 118 -6.38 14.09 9.35
C ARG A 118 -5.34 12.99 9.29
N HIS A 119 -5.16 12.41 8.11
CA HIS A 119 -4.12 11.43 7.83
C HIS A 119 -3.25 11.93 6.70
N ILE A 120 -1.98 12.18 7.00
CA ILE A 120 -1.04 12.79 6.05
C ILE A 120 -0.27 11.69 5.36
N TYR A 121 -0.32 11.71 4.02
CA TYR A 121 0.39 10.77 3.19
C TYR A 121 1.90 11.05 3.19
N LEU A 122 2.69 10.04 3.52
CA LEU A 122 4.14 10.09 3.49
C LEU A 122 4.64 9.13 2.39
N GLY A 123 4.98 9.70 1.23
CA GLY A 123 5.38 8.92 0.04
C GLY A 123 6.54 7.95 0.31
N ARG A 124 7.50 8.36 1.17
CA ARG A 124 8.60 7.48 1.62
C ARG A 124 8.13 6.14 2.19
N PHE A 125 6.95 6.10 2.80
CA PHE A 125 6.40 4.90 3.42
C PHE A 125 5.27 4.27 2.60
N GLY A 126 4.88 4.88 1.47
CA GLY A 126 3.73 4.45 0.67
C GLY A 126 2.40 4.53 1.43
N ARG A 127 2.34 5.21 2.58
CA ARG A 127 1.17 5.22 3.47
C ARG A 127 0.97 6.53 4.19
N SER A 128 -0.24 6.69 4.71
CA SER A 128 -0.61 7.81 5.56
C SER A 128 -0.46 7.47 7.04
N VAL A 129 -0.17 8.51 7.82
CA VAL A 129 -0.05 8.47 9.28
C VAL A 129 -0.97 9.50 9.91
N SER A 130 -1.28 9.38 11.20
CA SER A 130 -2.09 10.39 11.89
C SER A 130 -1.43 11.77 11.84
N GLY A 131 -2.22 12.85 11.86
CA GLY A 131 -1.69 14.21 11.89
C GLY A 131 -0.71 14.46 13.05
N ARG A 132 -0.91 13.81 14.20
CA ARG A 132 0.01 13.88 15.34
C ARG A 132 1.36 13.23 15.02
N ALA A 133 1.34 12.02 14.44
CA ALA A 133 2.55 11.33 14.01
C ALA A 133 3.27 12.13 12.91
N ALA A 134 2.55 12.62 11.91
CA ALA A 134 3.12 13.43 10.84
C ALA A 134 3.82 14.69 11.38
N ASN A 135 3.19 15.42 12.31
CA ASN A 135 3.81 16.61 12.91
C ASN A 135 5.09 16.28 13.68
N ALA A 136 5.11 15.19 14.45
CA ALA A 136 6.31 14.76 15.16
C ALA A 136 7.44 14.36 14.19
N LEU A 137 7.11 13.67 13.10
CA LEU A 137 8.08 13.23 12.11
C LEU A 137 8.61 14.41 11.26
N LEU A 138 7.73 15.32 10.82
CA LEU A 138 8.08 16.49 10.03
C LEU A 138 8.80 17.57 10.85
N GLY A 139 8.56 17.63 12.16
CA GLY A 139 9.29 18.50 13.09
C GLY A 139 10.69 17.99 13.44
N ASN A 140 11.05 16.77 13.06
CA ASN A 140 12.40 16.24 13.25
C ASN A 140 13.27 16.58 12.03
N GLY A 141 14.28 17.43 12.21
CA GLY A 141 15.12 17.90 11.09
C GLY A 141 15.82 16.81 10.28
N GLN A 142 16.21 15.69 10.91
CA GLN A 142 16.84 14.58 10.19
C GLN A 142 15.85 13.84 9.27
N LEU A 143 14.62 13.63 9.73
CA LEU A 143 13.59 12.94 8.95
C LEU A 143 12.89 13.85 7.94
N GLN A 144 12.77 15.14 8.25
CA GLN A 144 12.03 16.11 7.44
C GLN A 144 12.49 16.10 5.98
N GLY A 145 13.81 16.16 5.73
CA GLY A 145 14.36 16.12 4.37
C GLY A 145 14.11 14.82 3.62
N THR A 146 13.85 13.72 4.33
CA THR A 146 13.59 12.40 3.75
C THR A 146 12.11 12.17 3.41
N ILE A 147 11.19 12.77 4.18
CA ILE A 147 9.75 12.47 4.09
C ILE A 147 8.91 13.61 3.52
N THR A 148 9.48 14.80 3.39
CA THR A 148 8.78 15.96 2.82
C THR A 148 8.60 15.80 1.31
N CYS A 149 7.44 16.19 0.80
CA CYS A 149 7.18 16.25 -0.63
C CYS A 149 8.07 17.32 -1.28
N THR A 150 8.79 16.93 -2.33
CA THR A 150 9.72 17.80 -3.05
C THR A 150 9.14 18.38 -4.34
N ASP A 151 7.88 18.06 -4.66
CA ASP A 151 7.21 18.55 -5.86
C ASP A 151 6.58 19.92 -5.60
N PRO A 152 7.05 21.00 -6.25
CA PRO A 152 6.55 22.36 -6.03
C PRO A 152 5.12 22.56 -6.54
N ILE A 153 4.63 21.74 -7.50
CA ILE A 153 3.25 21.78 -7.98
C ILE A 153 2.32 21.09 -6.97
N CYS A 154 2.81 20.03 -6.32
CA CYS A 154 2.06 19.31 -5.30
C CYS A 154 2.02 20.09 -3.97
N CYS A 155 3.17 20.55 -3.49
CA CYS A 155 3.37 21.16 -2.17
C CYS A 155 4.32 22.36 -2.27
N PRO A 156 3.83 23.54 -2.68
CA PRO A 156 4.67 24.73 -2.85
C PRO A 156 5.40 25.16 -1.56
N ASP A 157 4.76 24.96 -0.40
CA ASP A 157 5.33 25.27 0.91
C ASP A 157 5.84 24.02 1.65
N GLY A 158 6.18 22.96 0.91
CA GLY A 158 6.69 21.69 1.44
C GLY A 158 5.80 21.09 2.53
N ALA A 159 6.36 20.86 3.72
CA ALA A 159 5.67 20.23 4.85
C ALA A 159 4.39 20.96 5.28
N SER A 160 4.35 22.30 5.18
CA SER A 160 3.16 23.07 5.50
C SER A 160 2.02 22.74 4.53
N SER A 161 2.30 22.73 3.23
CA SER A 161 1.36 22.32 2.19
C SER A 161 0.89 20.86 2.36
N MET A 162 1.80 19.94 2.73
CA MET A 162 1.44 18.54 3.00
C MET A 162 0.41 18.38 4.11
N THR A 163 0.49 19.21 5.16
CA THR A 163 -0.39 19.08 6.34
C THR A 163 -1.71 19.83 6.19
N THR A 164 -1.70 20.96 5.48
CA THR A 164 -2.89 21.78 5.19
C THR A 164 -3.73 21.20 4.06
N ASN A 165 -3.09 20.85 2.93
CA ASN A 165 -3.72 20.30 1.72
C ASN A 165 -3.54 18.77 1.62
N TRP A 166 -3.63 18.08 2.76
CA TRP A 166 -3.25 16.68 2.91
C TRP A 166 -3.98 15.70 1.97
N ARG A 167 -5.23 15.99 1.59
CA ARG A 167 -6.00 15.16 0.64
C ARG A 167 -5.48 15.29 -0.78
N GLN A 168 -5.29 16.52 -1.23
CA GLN A 168 -4.73 16.83 -2.55
C GLN A 168 -3.32 16.27 -2.66
N HIS A 169 -2.50 16.46 -1.63
CA HIS A 169 -1.16 15.89 -1.53
C HIS A 169 -1.18 14.36 -1.65
N ALA A 170 -2.07 13.67 -0.93
CA ALA A 170 -2.18 12.21 -1.00
C ALA A 170 -2.54 11.71 -2.40
N VAL A 171 -3.49 12.37 -3.08
CA VAL A 171 -3.92 12.00 -4.44
C VAL A 171 -2.83 12.28 -5.46
N ARG A 172 -2.27 13.50 -5.46
CA ARG A 172 -1.24 13.93 -6.42
C ARG A 172 0.04 13.12 -6.28
N SER A 173 0.52 12.92 -5.06
CA SER A 173 1.74 12.14 -4.82
C SER A 173 1.60 10.71 -5.32
N ARG A 174 0.47 10.06 -5.00
CA ARG A 174 0.19 8.68 -5.44
C ARG A 174 -0.01 8.56 -6.95
N ALA A 175 -0.67 9.55 -7.58
CA ALA A 175 -0.82 9.59 -9.03
C ALA A 175 0.56 9.69 -9.71
N ARG A 176 1.42 10.60 -9.23
CA ARG A 176 2.78 10.75 -9.72
C ARG A 176 3.63 9.49 -9.55
N GLU A 177 3.52 8.82 -8.41
CA GLU A 177 4.22 7.54 -8.17
C GLU A 177 3.77 6.44 -9.14
N LEU A 178 2.47 6.39 -9.47
CA LEU A 178 1.94 5.48 -10.49
C LEU A 178 2.41 5.86 -11.89
N ASP A 179 2.45 7.15 -12.22
CA ASP A 179 2.93 7.65 -13.50
C ASP A 179 4.41 7.28 -13.66
N GLU A 180 5.25 7.52 -12.65
CA GLU A 180 6.67 7.13 -12.65
C GLU A 180 6.83 5.62 -12.90
N LEU A 181 6.05 4.79 -12.20
CA LEU A 181 6.07 3.34 -12.38
C LEU A 181 5.60 2.91 -13.78
N SER A 182 4.63 3.63 -14.36
CA SER A 182 4.08 3.34 -15.69
C SER A 182 5.06 3.64 -16.82
N GLN A 183 5.94 4.62 -16.63
CA GLN A 183 6.99 4.97 -17.59
C GLN A 183 8.10 3.92 -17.66
N MET A 184 8.17 3.00 -16.69
CA MET A 184 9.12 1.88 -16.74
C MET A 184 8.56 0.81 -17.69
N PRO A 185 9.21 0.49 -18.81
CA PRO A 185 8.66 -0.42 -19.81
C PRO A 185 8.59 -1.88 -19.32
N ASP A 186 9.57 -2.29 -18.53
CA ASP A 186 9.76 -3.68 -18.14
C ASP A 186 9.26 -3.97 -16.71
N ALA A 187 8.60 -5.11 -16.52
CA ALA A 187 8.06 -5.51 -15.22
C ALA A 187 9.17 -5.78 -14.18
N SER A 188 10.33 -6.27 -14.60
CA SER A 188 11.49 -6.46 -13.72
C SER A 188 12.05 -5.12 -13.23
N TRP A 189 12.00 -4.07 -14.05
CA TRP A 189 12.41 -2.71 -13.67
C TRP A 189 11.44 -2.12 -12.65
N ARG A 190 10.12 -2.25 -12.88
CA ARG A 190 9.09 -1.84 -11.93
C ARG A 190 9.26 -2.54 -10.57
N LEU A 191 9.46 -3.86 -10.58
CA LEU A 191 9.67 -4.64 -9.36
C LEU A 191 10.97 -4.24 -8.64
N ASN A 192 12.06 -3.99 -9.37
CA ASN A 192 13.29 -3.51 -8.77
C ASN A 192 13.13 -2.12 -8.14
N HIS A 193 12.45 -1.20 -8.82
CA HIS A 193 12.16 0.13 -8.29
C HIS A 193 11.38 0.03 -6.98
N VAL A 194 10.30 -0.77 -6.94
CA VAL A 194 9.53 -1.01 -5.71
C VAL A 194 10.39 -1.63 -4.61
N ALA A 195 11.26 -2.60 -4.94
CA ALA A 195 12.17 -3.23 -3.96
C ALA A 195 13.08 -2.18 -3.29
N ARG A 196 13.65 -1.26 -4.09
CA ARG A 196 14.51 -0.16 -3.61
C ARG A 196 13.75 0.89 -2.81
N LEU A 197 12.51 1.20 -3.19
CA LEU A 197 11.64 2.05 -2.38
C LEU A 197 11.35 1.41 -1.01
N ALA A 198 11.02 0.12 -1.00
CA ALA A 198 10.73 -0.63 0.22
C ALA A 198 11.95 -0.73 1.15
N GLU A 199 13.15 -0.93 0.60
CA GLU A 199 14.39 -0.95 1.38
C GLU A 199 14.63 0.40 2.08
N ARG A 200 14.53 1.49 1.32
CA ARG A 200 14.65 2.87 1.86
C ARG A 200 13.54 3.21 2.86
N ALA A 201 12.35 2.66 2.68
CA ALA A 201 11.23 2.82 3.59
C ALA A 201 11.49 2.09 4.92
N ALA A 202 12.09 0.90 4.89
CA ALA A 202 12.46 0.15 6.09
C ALA A 202 13.46 0.93 6.95
N ASP A 203 14.50 1.47 6.33
CA ASP A 203 15.51 2.26 7.06
C ASP A 203 14.93 3.55 7.65
N ALA A 204 14.13 4.27 6.87
CA ALA A 204 13.45 5.46 7.38
C ALA A 204 12.42 5.14 8.46
N ALA A 205 11.74 3.98 8.39
CA ALA A 205 10.73 3.57 9.36
C ALA A 205 11.33 3.30 10.74
N ARG A 206 12.54 2.73 10.79
CA ARG A 206 13.30 2.53 12.03
C ARG A 206 13.53 3.86 12.76
N SER A 207 14.15 4.83 12.09
CA SER A 207 14.40 6.17 12.66
C SER A 207 13.11 6.92 13.00
N ALA A 208 12.09 6.81 12.16
CA ALA A 208 10.77 7.38 12.43
C ALA A 208 10.12 6.77 13.68
N ASN A 209 10.22 5.46 13.89
CA ASN A 209 9.68 4.79 15.08
C ASN A 209 10.37 5.25 16.37
N GLU A 210 11.67 5.57 16.33
CA GLU A 210 12.38 6.16 17.47
C GLU A 210 11.86 7.56 17.80
N VAL A 211 11.62 8.40 16.80
CA VAL A 211 11.03 9.74 16.97
C VAL A 211 9.63 9.62 17.57
N LEU A 212 8.78 8.73 17.03
CA LEU A 212 7.43 8.51 17.55
C LEU A 212 7.45 8.00 19.00
N ALA A 213 8.40 7.12 19.35
CA ALA A 213 8.59 6.66 20.72
C ALA A 213 8.96 7.81 21.66
N LYS A 214 9.95 8.63 21.29
CA LYS A 214 10.39 9.81 22.06
C LYS A 214 9.26 10.83 22.26
N SER A 215 8.36 10.96 21.28
CA SER A 215 7.18 11.83 21.36
C SER A 215 5.96 11.19 22.03
N ASN A 216 6.11 9.99 22.64
CA ASN A 216 5.01 9.24 23.27
C ASN A 216 3.80 8.98 22.33
N ILE A 217 4.08 8.73 21.05
CA ILE A 217 3.09 8.41 20.03
C ILE A 217 3.07 6.89 19.83
N LYS A 218 1.91 6.28 20.09
CA LYS A 218 1.71 4.81 20.00
C LYS A 218 1.70 4.27 18.58
N GLU A 219 1.44 5.12 17.58
CA GLU A 219 1.46 4.72 16.17
C GLU A 219 2.87 4.23 15.77
N ARG A 220 2.93 3.17 14.97
CA ARG A 220 4.18 2.56 14.51
C ARG A 220 4.15 2.35 12.99
N LEU A 221 5.30 2.59 12.37
CA LEU A 221 5.55 2.24 10.98
C LEU A 221 6.04 0.78 10.90
N PRO A 222 5.50 -0.03 9.97
CA PRO A 222 5.74 -1.47 9.92
C PRO A 222 7.06 -1.79 9.19
N GLU A 223 8.20 -1.52 9.86
CA GLU A 223 9.55 -1.76 9.30
C GLU A 223 9.69 -3.17 8.71
N ALA A 224 9.27 -4.20 9.46
CA ALA A 224 9.38 -5.59 9.03
C ALA A 224 8.61 -5.88 7.72
N SER A 225 7.51 -5.16 7.46
CA SER A 225 6.75 -5.31 6.22
C SER A 225 7.44 -4.68 5.03
N PHE A 226 8.14 -3.57 5.23
CA PHE A 226 8.97 -2.99 4.18
C PHE A 226 10.12 -3.93 3.81
N ARG A 227 10.79 -4.53 4.81
CA ARG A 227 11.83 -5.56 4.56
C ARG A 227 11.26 -6.78 3.83
N SER A 228 10.11 -7.28 4.28
CA SER A 228 9.41 -8.39 3.64
C SER A 228 9.05 -8.06 2.19
N LEU A 229 8.62 -6.83 1.91
CA LEU A 229 8.26 -6.37 0.57
C LEU A 229 9.49 -6.34 -0.36
N THR A 230 10.65 -5.88 0.11
CA THR A 230 11.92 -5.96 -0.64
C THR A 230 12.22 -7.40 -1.04
N ILE A 231 12.23 -8.32 -0.08
CA ILE A 231 12.54 -9.74 -0.31
C ILE A 231 11.57 -10.37 -1.33
N VAL A 232 10.27 -10.10 -1.18
CA VAL A 232 9.25 -10.67 -2.07
C VAL A 232 9.36 -10.11 -3.48
N THR A 233 9.54 -8.80 -3.63
CA THR A 233 9.62 -8.16 -4.96
C THR A 233 10.86 -8.60 -5.73
N ASP A 234 12.00 -8.74 -5.06
CA ASP A 234 13.21 -9.32 -5.67
C ASP A 234 13.03 -10.78 -6.07
N ALA A 235 12.40 -11.60 -5.21
CA ALA A 235 12.15 -12.99 -5.54
C ALA A 235 11.18 -13.15 -6.74
N ILE A 236 10.17 -12.29 -6.88
CA ILE A 236 9.26 -12.28 -8.04
C ILE A 236 9.99 -11.81 -9.30
N ARG A 237 10.90 -10.84 -9.18
CA ARG A 237 11.74 -10.34 -10.27
C ARG A 237 12.65 -11.45 -10.80
N GLU A 238 13.40 -12.12 -9.93
CA GLU A 238 14.28 -13.25 -10.29
C GLU A 238 13.51 -14.40 -10.96
N GLN A 239 12.31 -14.70 -10.47
CA GLN A 239 11.41 -15.68 -11.10
C GLN A 239 11.01 -15.30 -12.52
N SER A 240 10.85 -14.00 -12.81
CA SER A 240 10.44 -13.51 -14.12
C SER A 240 11.57 -13.60 -15.12
N ASN A 241 12.78 -13.20 -14.73
CA ASN A 241 13.96 -13.23 -15.61
C ASN A 241 14.30 -14.66 -16.04
N ARG A 242 14.13 -15.65 -15.16
CA ARG A 242 14.38 -17.07 -15.49
C ARG A 242 13.35 -17.70 -16.42
N ARG A 243 12.16 -17.11 -16.57
CA ARG A 243 11.13 -17.60 -17.52
C ARG A 243 11.32 -17.02 -18.92
N ALA A 244 12.12 -15.95 -19.05
CA ALA A 244 12.33 -15.22 -20.29
C ALA A 244 13.63 -15.62 -21.00
N GLY A 245 14.56 -16.28 -20.30
CA GLY A 245 15.76 -16.91 -20.88
C GLY A 245 15.60 -18.43 -20.92
#